data_AF-A0A1B6E061-F1
#
_entry.id   AF-A0A1B6E061-F1
#
_cell.length_a   1.000
_cell.length_b   1.000
_cell.length_c   1.000
_cell.angle_alpha   90.00
_cell.angle_beta   90.00
_cell.angle_gamma   90.00
#
_symmetry.space_group_name_H-M   'P 1'
#
loop_
_entity.id
_entity.type
_entity.pdbx_description
1 polymer ?
#
loop_
_entity_poly.entity_id
_entity_poly.type
_entity_poly.pdbx_seq_one_letter_code
_entity_poly.pdbx_strand_id
1 'polypeptide(L)'
;MACNLLDTCGRFLFRSMDSHHLTKKYLEQMMRVKSKTILDSRYVYMIESTYYLVNPPEVTPTKSSTKPSLHMFIEKIIFQDLMNFSSDTDVLKLLRSLNWDCEVTCAFTIQCLSSPHKLKYQRIDLLAELVAELMDYQEDIGFLVVDAVLEDIRFGMEVNLPIMNQRRISMIKYLGELYAYEVLENDVLFNVLYSLLTFGVSMDPEKPSSIDPPLNMFRIKLIITLLKTCCRYLIDDYSQQKLNCFFIYFQRYYWFKRSSLVLTKDLKSVAFLEETFLDAQFLMRIEFRLAKNYAEAVEAVKKLNKKLRFDILGSNEEYAMLETLTEEIEEKDNTEKEVKLFKATLLKSTKEKSDKKEFIEDDVQFLKAFDQMIINNTTACNKTKQSNVDITIPIVQKKGLADTDSNFILILKKGNKQHCKVLDIPCDSELISNLKTREEENRKEMEKVKQITLDINQRILEET
;
A
#
# COMPACT_ATOMS: atom_id res chain seq x y z
N MET A 1 40.14 17.39 15.75
CA MET A 1 40.96 18.26 14.88
C MET A 1 41.12 17.69 13.47
N ALA A 2 41.65 16.46 13.30
CA ALA A 2 41.80 15.84 11.97
C ALA A 2 40.47 15.70 11.18
N CYS A 3 39.38 15.30 11.83
CA CYS A 3 38.05 15.22 11.18
C CYS A 3 37.58 16.58 10.66
N ASN A 4 37.70 17.66 11.46
CA ASN A 4 37.29 19.00 11.05
C ASN A 4 38.09 19.53 9.85
N LEU A 5 39.38 19.19 9.76
CA LEU A 5 40.20 19.54 8.59
C LEU A 5 39.70 18.80 7.34
N LEU A 6 39.46 17.50 7.44
CA LEU A 6 38.96 16.69 6.32
C LEU A 6 37.51 17.01 5.94
N ASP A 7 36.69 17.49 6.86
CA ASP A 7 35.34 17.98 6.55
C ASP A 7 35.37 19.21 5.62
N THR A 8 36.39 20.06 5.75
CA THR A 8 36.51 21.29 4.96
C THR A 8 37.25 21.08 3.64
N CYS A 9 38.40 20.39 3.65
CA CYS A 9 39.25 20.24 2.46
C CYS A 9 39.37 18.79 1.95
N GLY A 10 38.84 17.81 2.67
CA GLY A 10 39.04 16.39 2.35
C GLY A 10 38.47 15.98 0.99
N ARG A 11 37.31 16.51 0.58
CA ARG A 11 36.73 16.25 -0.75
C ARG A 11 37.64 16.70 -1.90
N PHE A 12 38.30 17.84 -1.72
CA PHE A 12 39.23 18.38 -2.72
C PHE A 12 40.50 17.53 -2.77
N LEU A 13 41.11 17.28 -1.62
CA LEU A 13 42.32 16.45 -1.51
C LEU A 13 42.13 15.00 -1.98
N PHE A 14 40.91 14.46 -1.84
CA PHE A 14 40.58 13.13 -2.32
C PHE A 14 40.32 13.09 -3.83
N ARG A 15 40.02 14.21 -4.50
CA ARG A 15 39.77 14.25 -5.95
C ARG A 15 40.98 14.69 -6.77
N SER A 16 41.95 15.35 -6.16
CA SER A 16 43.21 15.72 -6.82
C SER A 16 44.10 14.49 -7.05
N MET A 17 44.64 14.32 -8.26
CA MET A 17 45.42 13.13 -8.62
C MET A 17 46.70 12.96 -7.77
N ASP A 18 47.34 14.06 -7.37
CA ASP A 18 48.58 14.04 -6.58
C ASP A 18 48.37 13.66 -5.11
N SER A 19 47.23 14.03 -4.51
CA SER A 19 46.95 13.85 -3.08
C SER A 19 45.90 12.78 -2.77
N HIS A 20 45.27 12.19 -3.79
CA HIS A 20 44.27 11.13 -3.65
C HIS A 20 44.78 9.94 -2.82
N HIS A 21 45.95 9.39 -3.19
CA HIS A 21 46.51 8.21 -2.54
C HIS A 21 46.87 8.44 -1.07
N LEU A 22 47.42 9.61 -0.74
CA LEU A 22 47.74 9.98 0.64
C LEU A 22 46.45 10.16 1.46
N THR A 23 45.49 10.92 0.94
CA THR A 23 44.22 11.20 1.62
C THR A 23 43.44 9.91 1.87
N LYS A 24 43.40 8.98 0.90
CA LYS A 24 42.80 7.65 1.07
C LYS A 24 43.47 6.85 2.18
N LYS A 25 44.81 6.83 2.23
CA LYS A 25 45.56 6.12 3.29
C LYS A 25 45.25 6.68 4.69
N TYR A 26 45.13 8.01 4.83
CA TYR A 26 44.75 8.64 6.10
C TYR A 26 43.31 8.32 6.52
N LEU A 27 42.36 8.34 5.57
CA LEU A 27 40.97 7.95 5.83
C LEU A 27 40.85 6.49 6.29
N GLU A 28 41.56 5.56 5.64
CA GLU A 28 41.62 4.17 6.05
C GLU A 28 42.26 4.00 7.44
N GLN A 29 43.29 4.80 7.75
CA GLN A 29 43.92 4.80 9.07
C GLN A 29 42.94 5.29 10.15
N MET A 30 42.14 6.33 9.88
CA MET A 30 41.11 6.82 10.82
C MET A 30 40.03 5.77 11.08
N MET A 31 39.60 5.03 10.05
CA MET A 31 38.65 3.92 10.21
C MET A 31 39.27 2.75 10.99
N ARG A 32 40.56 2.44 10.79
CA ARG A 32 41.26 1.43 11.58
C ARG A 32 41.42 1.84 13.05
N VAL A 33 41.67 3.12 13.33
CA VAL A 33 41.71 3.65 14.70
C VAL A 33 40.32 3.48 15.33
N LYS A 34 39.24 3.87 14.63
CA LYS A 34 37.86 3.62 15.08
C LYS A 34 37.63 2.16 15.49
N SER A 35 38.05 1.18 14.67
CA SER A 35 37.81 -0.24 14.96
C SER A 35 38.70 -0.84 16.05
N LYS A 36 39.88 -0.26 16.31
CA LYS A 36 40.86 -0.83 17.25
C LYS A 36 40.85 -0.16 18.62
N THR A 37 40.43 1.10 18.68
CA THR A 37 40.36 1.86 19.93
C THR A 37 38.91 2.06 20.35
N ILE A 38 38.60 1.80 21.61
CA ILE A 38 37.29 2.12 22.19
C ILE A 38 37.21 3.65 22.33
N LEU A 39 36.47 4.29 21.42
CA LEU A 39 36.24 5.73 21.38
C LEU A 39 34.81 6.04 21.82
N ASP A 40 34.60 7.22 22.40
CA ASP A 40 33.25 7.75 22.68
C ASP A 40 32.43 7.80 21.38
N SER A 41 31.15 7.44 21.46
CA SER A 41 30.19 7.36 20.36
C SER A 41 30.18 8.63 19.50
N ARG A 42 30.46 9.80 20.09
CA ARG A 42 30.59 11.08 19.37
C ARG A 42 31.77 11.09 18.39
N TYR A 43 32.95 10.61 18.80
CA TYR A 43 34.13 10.55 17.93
C TYR A 43 34.00 9.47 16.88
N VAL A 44 33.35 8.36 17.22
CA VAL A 44 33.00 7.29 16.27
C VAL A 44 32.13 7.84 15.14
N TYR A 45 31.06 8.55 15.50
CA TYR A 45 30.16 9.18 14.54
C TYR A 45 30.87 10.22 13.68
N MET A 46 31.70 11.08 14.29
CA MET A 46 32.44 12.11 13.57
C MET A 46 33.43 11.52 12.56
N ILE A 47 34.11 10.43 12.88
CA ILE A 47 35.01 9.73 11.95
C ILE A 47 34.23 9.13 10.78
N GLU A 48 33.07 8.50 11.03
CA GLU A 48 32.23 7.94 9.96
C GLU A 48 31.65 9.01 9.07
N SER A 49 31.10 10.08 9.65
CA SER A 49 30.55 11.21 8.92
C SER A 49 31.58 11.82 7.98
N THR A 50 32.78 12.11 8.48
CA THR A 50 33.87 12.65 7.66
C THR A 50 34.34 11.66 6.60
N TYR A 51 34.43 10.36 6.91
CA TYR A 51 34.82 9.34 5.93
C TYR A 51 33.86 9.27 4.74
N TYR A 52 32.55 9.17 5.00
CA TYR A 52 31.53 9.13 3.95
C TYR A 52 31.33 10.47 3.25
N LEU A 53 31.67 11.58 3.90
CA LEU A 53 31.65 12.91 3.29
C LEU A 53 32.76 13.07 2.24
N VAL A 54 33.95 12.52 2.50
CA VAL A 54 35.11 12.62 1.61
C VAL A 54 35.11 11.54 0.53
N ASN A 55 34.79 10.31 0.91
CA ASN A 55 34.66 9.17 0.01
C ASN A 55 33.20 8.66 0.08
N PRO A 56 32.25 9.37 -0.57
CA PRO A 56 30.89 8.87 -0.66
C PRO A 56 30.91 7.48 -1.30
N PRO A 57 30.11 6.52 -0.80
CA PRO A 57 29.98 5.23 -1.46
C PRO A 57 29.63 5.45 -2.92
N GLU A 58 30.10 4.56 -3.80
CA GLU A 58 29.72 4.59 -5.21
C GLU A 58 28.21 4.41 -5.30
N VAL A 59 27.48 5.53 -5.30
CA VAL A 59 26.08 5.56 -5.68
C VAL A 59 26.13 5.24 -7.15
N THR A 60 25.82 4.00 -7.51
CA THR A 60 25.50 3.67 -8.89
C THR A 60 24.53 4.75 -9.34
N PRO A 61 24.89 5.61 -10.32
CA PRO A 61 23.97 6.64 -10.76
C PRO A 61 22.71 5.89 -11.18
N THR A 62 21.61 6.10 -10.44
CA THR A 62 20.32 5.55 -10.78
C THR A 62 20.09 6.00 -12.21
N LYS A 63 20.16 5.08 -13.17
CA LYS A 63 19.83 5.39 -14.56
C LYS A 63 18.42 5.94 -14.50
N SER A 64 18.26 7.26 -14.59
CA SER A 64 16.93 7.85 -14.73
C SER A 64 16.38 7.25 -16.00
N SER A 65 15.41 6.34 -15.86
CA SER A 65 14.70 5.77 -16.99
C SER A 65 14.29 6.93 -17.88
N THR A 66 14.77 6.96 -19.12
CA THR A 66 14.40 8.00 -20.08
C THR A 66 12.93 7.77 -20.40
N LYS A 67 12.05 8.48 -19.68
CA LYS A 67 10.62 8.47 -19.97
C LYS A 67 10.44 8.85 -21.44
N PRO A 68 9.54 8.20 -22.19
CA PRO A 68 9.22 8.60 -23.55
C PRO A 68 8.91 10.10 -23.61
N SER A 69 9.32 10.77 -24.70
CA SER A 69 9.12 12.22 -24.87
C SER A 69 7.64 12.62 -24.73
N LEU A 70 6.72 11.78 -25.19
CA LEU A 70 5.28 11.97 -25.04
C LEU A 70 4.83 11.94 -23.57
N HIS A 71 5.35 11.01 -22.76
CA HIS A 71 5.05 10.94 -21.33
C HIS A 71 5.59 12.16 -20.58
N MET A 72 6.78 12.64 -20.95
CA MET A 72 7.32 13.89 -20.40
C MET A 72 6.47 15.10 -20.77
N PHE A 73 5.91 15.11 -21.98
CA PHE A 73 5.01 16.18 -22.42
C PHE A 73 3.68 16.16 -21.64
N ILE A 74 3.07 14.99 -21.46
CA ILE A 74 1.84 14.83 -20.65
C ILE A 74 2.07 15.25 -19.20
N GLU A 75 3.19 14.83 -18.58
CA GLU A 75 3.53 15.26 -17.22
C GLU A 75 3.74 16.77 -17.13
N LYS A 76 4.33 17.40 -18.15
CA LYS A 76 4.49 18.85 -18.20
C LYS A 76 3.13 19.54 -18.29
N ILE A 77 2.25 19.09 -19.18
CA ILE A 77 0.91 19.68 -19.36
C ILE A 77 0.14 19.64 -18.03
N ILE A 78 0.05 18.46 -17.40
CA ILE A 78 -0.78 18.26 -16.21
C ILE A 78 -0.15 18.88 -14.96
N PHE A 79 1.18 18.73 -14.75
CA PHE A 79 1.80 19.13 -13.48
C PHE A 79 2.50 20.49 -13.49
N GLN A 80 2.81 21.05 -14.67
CA GLN A 80 3.47 22.36 -14.78
C GLN A 80 2.59 23.40 -15.44
N ASP A 81 1.92 23.07 -16.54
CA ASP A 81 1.19 24.06 -17.33
C ASP A 81 -0.17 24.39 -16.67
N LEU A 82 -0.87 23.38 -16.11
CA LEU A 82 -2.07 23.58 -15.26
C LEU A 82 -1.80 24.50 -14.05
N MET A 83 -0.53 24.63 -13.63
CA MET A 83 -0.14 25.37 -12.43
C MET A 83 0.14 26.85 -12.69
N ASN A 84 0.47 27.25 -13.92
CA ASN A 84 1.18 28.51 -14.17
C ASN A 84 0.32 29.67 -14.70
N PHE A 85 -0.68 29.52 -15.58
CA PHE A 85 -1.48 30.69 -16.06
C PHE A 85 -2.86 30.33 -16.65
N SER A 86 -3.73 31.36 -16.73
CA SER A 86 -5.12 31.53 -17.25
C SER A 86 -5.55 30.77 -18.54
N SER A 87 -5.15 29.52 -18.70
CA SER A 87 -5.16 28.77 -19.96
C SER A 87 -5.67 27.34 -19.78
N ASP A 88 -6.62 27.13 -18.86
CA ASP A 88 -7.28 25.84 -18.65
C ASP A 88 -7.88 25.33 -19.98
N THR A 89 -8.42 26.24 -20.80
CA THR A 89 -8.91 25.96 -22.15
C THR A 89 -7.83 25.49 -23.14
N ASP A 90 -6.57 25.90 -22.98
CA ASP A 90 -5.49 25.47 -23.87
C ASP A 90 -4.91 24.13 -23.43
N VAL A 91 -4.85 23.88 -22.11
CA VAL A 91 -4.53 22.55 -21.55
C VAL A 91 -5.56 21.51 -22.01
N LEU A 92 -6.85 21.83 -21.93
CA LEU A 92 -7.92 20.95 -22.40
C LEU A 92 -7.78 20.67 -23.90
N LYS A 93 -7.53 21.69 -24.74
CA LYS A 93 -7.31 21.48 -26.18
C LYS A 93 -6.13 20.55 -26.47
N LEU A 94 -5.02 20.72 -25.73
CA LEU A 94 -3.85 19.87 -25.88
C LEU A 94 -4.14 18.42 -25.47
N LEU A 95 -4.85 18.20 -24.36
CA LEU A 95 -5.23 16.85 -23.92
C LEU A 95 -6.23 16.18 -24.86
N ARG A 96 -7.19 16.94 -25.41
CA ARG A 96 -8.11 16.44 -26.44
C ARG A 96 -7.39 16.06 -27.73
N SER A 97 -6.29 16.73 -28.06
CA SER A 97 -5.49 16.43 -29.25
C SER A 97 -4.58 15.20 -29.10
N LEU A 98 -4.51 14.59 -27.91
CA LEU A 98 -3.77 13.35 -27.72
C LEU A 98 -4.41 12.19 -28.49
N ASN A 99 -3.58 11.23 -28.88
CA ASN A 99 -4.05 10.01 -29.51
C ASN A 99 -4.61 9.05 -28.44
N TRP A 100 -5.92 9.15 -28.19
CA TRP A 100 -6.66 8.34 -27.21
C TRP A 100 -6.85 6.88 -27.64
N ASP A 101 -6.70 6.56 -28.93
CA ASP A 101 -6.76 5.17 -29.44
C ASP A 101 -5.53 4.35 -28.99
N CYS A 102 -4.44 5.03 -28.63
CA CYS A 102 -3.24 4.38 -28.12
C CYS A 102 -3.37 4.06 -26.64
N GLU A 103 -3.59 2.78 -26.31
CA GLU A 103 -3.73 2.28 -24.94
C GLU A 103 -2.61 2.75 -23.99
N VAL A 104 -1.36 2.75 -24.45
CA VAL A 104 -0.20 3.19 -23.64
C VAL A 104 -0.30 4.68 -23.26
N THR A 105 -0.70 5.52 -24.21
CA THR A 105 -0.83 6.98 -23.99
C THR A 105 -2.01 7.28 -23.10
N CYS A 106 -3.14 6.61 -23.34
CA CYS A 106 -4.35 6.71 -22.52
C CYS A 106 -4.07 6.29 -21.06
N ALA A 107 -3.51 5.11 -20.86
CA ALA A 107 -3.18 4.59 -19.52
C ALA A 107 -2.22 5.51 -18.76
N PHE A 108 -1.19 6.05 -19.43
CA PHE A 108 -0.27 7.00 -18.80
C PHE A 108 -0.94 8.33 -18.45
N THR A 109 -1.83 8.82 -19.31
CA THR A 109 -2.59 10.05 -19.07
C THR A 109 -3.52 9.88 -17.86
N ILE A 110 -4.26 8.77 -17.80
CA ILE A 110 -5.09 8.41 -16.64
C ILE A 110 -4.22 8.33 -15.38
N GLN A 111 -3.07 7.66 -15.43
CA GLN A 111 -2.16 7.59 -14.28
C GLN A 111 -1.73 8.98 -13.80
N CYS A 112 -1.53 9.93 -14.71
CA CYS A 112 -1.18 11.30 -14.35
C CYS A 112 -2.38 12.06 -13.74
N LEU A 113 -3.58 11.92 -14.32
CA LEU A 113 -4.82 12.50 -13.80
C LEU A 113 -5.18 11.93 -12.42
N SER A 114 -4.93 10.65 -12.18
CA SER A 114 -5.12 10.00 -10.87
C SER A 114 -4.00 10.28 -9.85
N SER A 115 -3.05 11.18 -10.15
CA SER A 115 -1.90 11.48 -9.28
C SER A 115 -1.90 12.91 -8.71
N PRO A 116 -2.95 13.36 -7.98
CA PRO A 116 -3.04 14.73 -7.43
C PRO A 116 -1.93 15.07 -6.43
N HIS A 117 -1.28 14.08 -5.82
CA HIS A 117 -0.17 14.28 -4.87
C HIS A 117 1.09 14.91 -5.49
N LYS A 118 1.19 14.92 -6.83
CA LYS A 118 2.27 15.60 -7.55
C LYS A 118 1.98 17.10 -7.76
N LEU A 119 0.73 17.54 -7.56
CA LEU A 119 0.31 18.94 -7.68
C LEU A 119 0.46 19.67 -6.35
N LYS A 120 0.42 21.01 -6.40
CA LYS A 120 0.26 21.81 -5.18
C LYS A 120 -1.17 21.66 -4.68
N TYR A 121 -1.32 21.52 -3.36
CA TYR A 121 -2.59 21.24 -2.70
C TYR A 121 -3.73 22.22 -3.05
N GLN A 122 -3.41 23.50 -3.29
CA GLN A 122 -4.40 24.54 -3.61
C GLN A 122 -4.98 24.45 -5.02
N ARG A 123 -4.38 23.65 -5.92
CA ARG A 123 -4.77 23.55 -7.34
C ARG A 123 -5.34 22.17 -7.70
N ILE A 124 -5.72 21.38 -6.69
CA ILE A 124 -6.32 20.05 -6.89
C ILE A 124 -7.73 20.17 -7.48
N ASP A 125 -8.41 21.29 -7.22
CA ASP A 125 -9.69 21.69 -7.81
C ASP A 125 -9.61 21.74 -9.35
N LEU A 126 -8.61 22.43 -9.90
CA LEU A 126 -8.42 22.53 -11.36
C LEU A 126 -8.22 21.17 -12.04
N LEU A 127 -7.61 20.22 -11.34
CA LEU A 127 -7.45 18.86 -11.85
C LEU A 127 -8.80 18.12 -11.92
N ALA A 128 -9.70 18.38 -10.99
CA ALA A 128 -11.04 17.77 -10.99
C ALA A 128 -11.92 18.40 -12.07
N GLU A 129 -11.84 19.74 -12.23
CA GLU A 129 -12.46 20.47 -13.33
C GLU A 129 -12.04 19.92 -14.69
N LEU A 130 -10.73 19.74 -14.88
CA LEU A 130 -10.18 19.19 -16.12
C LEU A 130 -10.69 17.77 -16.42
N VAL A 131 -10.86 16.93 -15.39
CA VAL A 131 -11.42 15.59 -15.58
C VAL A 131 -12.89 15.66 -15.98
N ALA A 132 -13.67 16.52 -15.33
CA ALA A 132 -15.07 16.73 -15.67
C ALA A 132 -15.23 17.23 -17.12
N GLU A 133 -14.45 18.24 -17.53
CA GLU A 133 -14.48 18.75 -18.91
C GLU A 133 -14.03 17.72 -19.95
N LEU A 134 -13.13 16.80 -19.57
CA LEU A 134 -12.63 15.77 -20.49
C LEU A 134 -13.63 14.63 -20.68
N MET A 135 -14.51 14.37 -19.70
CA MET A 135 -15.57 13.36 -19.79
C MET A 135 -16.55 13.63 -20.92
N ASP A 136 -16.80 14.91 -21.26
CA ASP A 136 -17.65 15.29 -22.39
C ASP A 136 -17.13 14.79 -23.75
N TYR A 137 -15.83 14.50 -23.83
CA TYR A 137 -15.18 14.02 -25.05
C TYR A 137 -14.81 12.54 -24.97
N GLN A 138 -14.48 12.06 -23.77
CA GLN A 138 -14.08 10.68 -23.52
C GLN A 138 -14.73 10.18 -22.22
N GLU A 139 -15.88 9.52 -22.36
CA GLU A 139 -16.74 9.10 -21.25
C GLU A 139 -16.02 8.17 -20.26
N ASP A 140 -15.13 7.30 -20.74
CA ASP A 140 -14.45 6.28 -19.92
C ASP A 140 -13.50 6.86 -18.86
N ILE A 141 -12.96 8.07 -19.08
CA ILE A 141 -11.91 8.63 -18.22
C ILE A 141 -12.42 8.88 -16.81
N GLY A 142 -13.67 9.34 -16.67
CA GLY A 142 -14.28 9.62 -15.37
C GLY A 142 -14.24 8.39 -14.47
N PHE A 143 -14.75 7.26 -14.97
CA PHE A 143 -14.79 5.99 -14.24
C PHE A 143 -13.38 5.49 -13.90
N LEU A 144 -12.45 5.52 -14.86
CA LEU A 144 -11.08 5.03 -14.68
C LEU A 144 -10.29 5.86 -13.66
N VAL A 145 -10.47 7.18 -13.66
CA VAL A 145 -9.81 8.07 -12.69
C VAL A 145 -10.40 7.86 -11.30
N VAL A 146 -11.73 7.77 -11.19
CA VAL A 146 -12.43 7.51 -9.93
C VAL A 146 -11.98 6.19 -9.32
N ASP A 147 -11.97 5.10 -10.09
CA ASP A 147 -11.53 3.79 -9.62
C ASP A 147 -10.10 3.82 -9.09
N ALA A 148 -9.19 4.47 -9.82
CA ALA A 148 -7.80 4.63 -9.39
C ALA A 148 -7.67 5.45 -8.08
N VAL A 149 -8.50 6.47 -7.90
CA VAL A 149 -8.52 7.29 -6.68
C VAL A 149 -9.09 6.49 -5.49
N LEU A 150 -10.18 5.75 -5.70
CA LEU A 150 -10.80 4.90 -4.68
C LEU A 150 -9.85 3.78 -4.23
N GLU A 151 -9.17 3.14 -5.18
CA GLU A 151 -8.16 2.12 -4.91
C GLU A 151 -6.98 2.71 -4.12
N ASP A 152 -6.47 3.90 -4.49
CA ASP A 152 -5.37 4.51 -3.74
C ASP A 152 -5.76 4.95 -2.33
N ILE A 153 -7.02 5.37 -2.13
CA ILE A 153 -7.57 5.64 -0.80
C ILE A 153 -7.61 4.34 0.03
N ARG A 154 -8.06 3.23 -0.56
CA ARG A 154 -8.09 1.91 0.08
C ARG A 154 -6.70 1.43 0.46
N PHE A 155 -5.79 1.42 -0.49
CA PHE A 155 -4.38 1.10 -0.29
C PHE A 155 -3.72 1.99 0.77
N GLY A 156 -4.01 3.29 0.74
CA GLY A 156 -3.52 4.25 1.73
C GLY A 156 -4.01 3.96 3.15
N MET A 157 -5.20 3.37 3.31
CA MET A 157 -5.72 2.91 4.61
C MET A 157 -5.01 1.65 5.09
N GLU A 158 -4.68 0.71 4.21
CA GLU A 158 -4.04 -0.58 4.56
C GLU A 158 -2.57 -0.41 4.96
N VAL A 159 -1.81 0.38 4.20
CA VAL A 159 -0.38 0.60 4.44
C VAL A 159 -0.14 1.52 5.64
N ASN A 160 -0.95 2.58 5.78
CA ASN A 160 -0.96 3.52 6.91
C ASN A 160 0.42 4.08 7.34
N LEU A 161 1.34 4.29 6.40
CA LEU A 161 2.67 4.84 6.67
C LEU A 161 2.65 6.38 6.73
N PRO A 162 3.36 7.01 7.69
CA PRO A 162 3.34 8.46 7.87
C PRO A 162 3.96 9.23 6.69
N ILE A 163 4.89 8.61 5.96
CA ILE A 163 5.51 9.19 4.75
C ILE A 163 4.44 9.43 3.66
N MET A 164 3.41 8.60 3.60
CA MET A 164 2.33 8.67 2.62
C MET A 164 1.20 9.61 3.04
N ASN A 165 1.26 10.23 4.22
CA ASN A 165 0.17 11.07 4.74
C ASN A 165 -0.17 12.25 3.83
N GLN A 166 0.84 12.88 3.21
CA GLN A 166 0.59 13.97 2.26
C GLN A 166 -0.20 13.49 1.04
N ARG A 167 0.19 12.35 0.46
CA ARG A 167 -0.52 11.74 -0.68
C ARG A 167 -1.95 11.36 -0.31
N ARG A 168 -2.17 10.75 0.85
CA ARG A 168 -3.51 10.38 1.34
C ARG A 168 -4.42 11.59 1.50
N ILE A 169 -3.91 12.70 2.04
CA ILE A 169 -4.66 13.95 2.17
C ILE A 169 -4.98 14.53 0.80
N SER A 170 -4.02 14.53 -0.14
CA SER A 170 -4.27 14.97 -1.52
C SER A 170 -5.32 14.11 -2.23
N MET A 171 -5.29 12.79 -2.08
CA MET A 171 -6.30 11.90 -2.68
C MET A 171 -7.70 12.15 -2.13
N ILE A 172 -7.82 12.32 -0.81
CA ILE A 172 -9.11 12.62 -0.19
C ILE A 172 -9.64 14.00 -0.61
N LYS A 173 -8.78 15.02 -0.64
CA LYS A 173 -9.14 16.34 -1.18
C LYS A 173 -9.62 16.20 -2.63
N TYR A 174 -8.89 15.45 -3.45
CA TYR A 174 -9.22 15.25 -4.86
C TYR A 174 -10.56 14.53 -5.05
N LEU A 175 -10.84 13.48 -4.28
CA LEU A 175 -12.16 12.81 -4.28
C LEU A 175 -13.30 13.81 -3.97
N GLY A 176 -13.08 14.69 -2.99
CA GLY A 176 -14.05 15.72 -2.64
C GLY A 176 -14.27 16.75 -3.75
N GLU A 177 -13.23 17.10 -4.50
CA GLU A 177 -13.35 17.98 -5.67
C GLU A 177 -14.02 17.27 -6.86
N LEU A 178 -13.68 16.00 -7.13
CA LEU A 178 -14.37 15.20 -8.17
C LEU A 178 -15.88 15.14 -7.93
N TYR A 179 -16.29 15.06 -6.66
CA TYR A 179 -17.70 15.15 -6.28
C TYR A 179 -18.30 16.54 -6.51
N ALA A 180 -17.54 17.61 -6.23
CA ALA A 180 -17.98 18.98 -6.46
C ALA A 180 -18.24 19.30 -7.95
N TYR A 181 -17.50 18.64 -8.86
CA TYR A 181 -17.66 18.75 -10.31
C TYR A 181 -18.55 17.63 -10.90
N GLU A 182 -19.37 16.96 -10.09
CA GLU A 182 -20.37 15.96 -10.52
C GLU A 182 -19.80 14.72 -11.25
N VAL A 183 -18.50 14.43 -11.08
CA VAL A 183 -17.88 13.20 -11.60
C VAL A 183 -18.27 11.97 -10.76
N LEU A 184 -18.74 12.18 -9.52
CA LEU A 184 -19.07 11.16 -8.54
C LEU A 184 -20.52 11.24 -8.07
N GLU A 185 -21.13 10.08 -7.85
CA GLU A 185 -22.44 9.99 -7.22
C GLU A 185 -22.38 10.12 -5.68
N ASN A 186 -23.48 10.58 -5.08
CA ASN A 186 -23.64 10.74 -3.63
C ASN A 186 -23.33 9.44 -2.85
N ASP A 187 -23.75 8.29 -3.37
CA ASP A 187 -23.59 7.00 -2.67
C ASP A 187 -22.12 6.58 -2.58
N VAL A 188 -21.32 6.85 -3.61
CA VAL A 188 -19.87 6.59 -3.59
C VAL A 188 -19.18 7.42 -2.51
N LEU A 189 -19.52 8.71 -2.40
CA LEU A 189 -18.97 9.60 -1.38
C LEU A 189 -19.27 9.08 0.05
N PHE A 190 -20.53 8.71 0.32
CA PHE A 190 -20.90 8.17 1.63
C PHE A 190 -20.25 6.81 1.91
N ASN A 191 -20.12 5.94 0.90
CA ASN A 191 -19.40 4.67 1.04
C ASN A 191 -17.95 4.88 1.45
N VAL A 192 -17.25 5.87 0.88
CA VAL A 192 -15.88 6.22 1.28
C VAL A 192 -15.85 6.80 2.70
N LEU A 193 -16.77 7.70 3.05
CA LEU A 193 -16.89 8.25 4.41
C LEU A 193 -17.07 7.14 5.46
N TYR A 194 -17.98 6.20 5.21
CA TYR A 194 -18.19 5.05 6.08
C TYR A 194 -16.99 4.11 6.08
N SER A 195 -16.35 3.85 4.93
CA SER A 195 -15.13 3.03 4.85
C SER A 195 -13.99 3.65 5.68
N LEU A 196 -13.82 4.97 5.65
CA LEU A 196 -12.81 5.66 6.48
C LEU A 196 -13.07 5.46 7.98
N LEU A 197 -14.33 5.24 8.37
CA LEU A 197 -14.77 5.06 9.75
C LEU A 197 -14.78 3.60 10.23
N THR A 198 -15.13 2.64 9.36
CA THR A 198 -15.36 1.24 9.74
C THR A 198 -14.23 0.30 9.32
N PHE A 199 -13.51 0.61 8.24
CA PHE A 199 -12.55 -0.33 7.65
C PHE A 199 -11.37 -0.61 8.59
N GLY A 200 -11.30 -1.85 9.08
CA GLY A 200 -10.24 -2.33 9.97
C GLY A 200 -10.28 -1.69 11.35
N VAL A 201 -11.46 -1.25 11.81
CA VAL A 201 -11.64 -0.60 13.13
C VAL A 201 -12.37 -1.55 14.08
N SER A 202 -11.70 -1.92 15.16
CA SER A 202 -12.29 -2.56 16.33
C SER A 202 -12.69 -1.50 17.36
N MET A 203 -13.93 -1.55 17.83
CA MET A 203 -14.45 -0.67 18.88
C MET A 203 -14.19 -1.22 20.29
N ASP A 204 -13.54 -2.38 20.41
CA ASP A 204 -13.19 -2.99 21.68
C ASP A 204 -11.83 -2.48 22.16
N PRO A 205 -11.74 -1.82 23.34
CA PRO A 205 -10.48 -1.29 23.87
C PRO A 205 -9.39 -2.36 24.06
N GLU A 206 -9.78 -3.61 24.27
CA GLU A 206 -8.88 -4.74 24.55
C GLU A 206 -8.30 -5.37 23.29
N LYS A 207 -8.93 -5.15 22.12
CA LYS A 207 -8.50 -5.72 20.83
C LYS A 207 -8.25 -4.60 19.82
N PRO A 208 -7.13 -3.86 19.95
CA PRO A 208 -6.79 -2.81 18.99
C PRO A 208 -6.47 -3.43 17.62
N SER A 209 -6.98 -2.79 16.56
CA SER A 209 -6.71 -3.23 15.19
C SER A 209 -5.32 -2.78 14.72
N SER A 210 -4.66 -3.62 13.91
CA SER A 210 -3.35 -3.31 13.33
C SER A 210 -3.38 -2.10 12.40
N ILE A 211 -4.46 -1.96 11.62
CA ILE A 211 -4.66 -0.89 10.64
C ILE A 211 -5.00 0.45 11.31
N ASP A 212 -5.66 0.42 12.46
CA ASP A 212 -6.09 1.63 13.18
C ASP A 212 -5.64 1.64 14.66
N PRO A 213 -4.33 1.87 14.92
CA PRO A 213 -3.80 1.93 16.28
C PRO A 213 -4.50 3.01 17.13
N PRO A 214 -4.63 2.82 18.46
CA PRO A 214 -5.32 3.77 19.34
C PRO A 214 -4.80 5.21 19.28
N LEU A 215 -3.50 5.40 19.04
CA LEU A 215 -2.84 6.71 18.95
C LEU A 215 -2.94 7.34 17.55
N ASN A 216 -3.33 6.57 16.52
CA ASN A 216 -3.42 7.10 15.18
C ASN A 216 -4.76 7.81 14.97
N MET A 217 -4.71 9.13 14.77
CA MET A 217 -5.89 9.98 14.56
C MET A 217 -6.04 10.42 13.10
N PHE A 218 -5.24 9.83 12.20
CA PHE A 218 -5.17 10.29 10.83
C PHE A 218 -6.48 10.09 10.05
N ARG A 219 -7.27 9.05 10.39
CA ARG A 219 -8.61 8.82 9.82
C ARG A 219 -9.55 10.00 10.06
N ILE A 220 -9.51 10.59 11.26
CA ILE A 220 -10.32 11.76 11.62
C ILE A 220 -9.93 12.95 10.73
N LYS A 221 -8.62 13.15 10.51
CA LYS A 221 -8.13 14.18 9.60
C LYS A 221 -8.62 13.97 8.17
N LEU A 222 -8.56 12.74 7.65
CA LEU A 222 -9.07 12.41 6.31
C LEU A 222 -10.57 12.70 6.17
N ILE A 223 -11.39 12.23 7.12
CA ILE A 223 -12.84 12.47 7.12
C ILE A 223 -13.12 13.97 7.11
N ILE A 224 -12.45 14.75 7.96
CA ILE A 224 -12.66 16.19 8.03
C ILE A 224 -12.18 16.90 6.76
N THR A 225 -11.07 16.46 6.15
CA THR A 225 -10.63 16.98 4.85
C THR A 225 -11.69 16.76 3.78
N LEU A 226 -12.30 15.57 3.71
CA LEU A 226 -13.35 15.26 2.74
C LEU A 226 -14.61 16.10 2.98
N LEU A 227 -15.06 16.21 4.24
CA LEU A 227 -16.22 17.01 4.60
C LEU A 227 -16.01 18.50 4.29
N LYS A 228 -14.82 19.03 4.57
CA LYS A 228 -14.46 20.43 4.26
C LYS A 228 -14.64 20.77 2.77
N THR A 229 -14.50 19.78 1.89
CA THR A 229 -14.59 19.96 0.44
C THR A 229 -16.00 19.70 -0.08
N CYS A 230 -16.62 18.58 0.31
CA CYS A 230 -17.90 18.16 -0.28
C CYS A 230 -19.15 18.75 0.41
N CYS A 231 -19.07 19.17 1.68
CA CYS A 231 -20.26 19.55 2.45
C CYS A 231 -21.07 20.72 1.86
N ARG A 232 -20.45 21.59 1.06
CA ARG A 232 -21.16 22.71 0.41
C ARG A 232 -22.11 22.26 -0.70
N TYR A 233 -21.85 21.09 -1.28
CA TYR A 233 -22.58 20.56 -2.43
C TYR A 233 -23.68 19.57 -2.01
N LEU A 234 -23.63 19.05 -0.78
CA LEU A 234 -24.65 18.18 -0.19
C LEU A 234 -25.88 18.98 0.27
N ILE A 235 -26.63 19.60 -0.65
CA ILE A 235 -27.75 20.50 -0.29
C ILE A 235 -29.07 19.73 -0.08
N ASP A 236 -29.25 18.59 -0.77
CA ASP A 236 -30.51 17.84 -0.75
C ASP A 236 -30.88 17.34 0.65
N ASP A 237 -32.17 17.39 0.98
CA ASP A 237 -32.71 16.94 2.28
C ASP A 237 -32.32 15.48 2.58
N TYR A 238 -32.32 14.62 1.56
CA TYR A 238 -31.92 13.23 1.68
C TYR A 238 -30.42 13.08 2.02
N SER A 239 -29.58 13.83 1.32
CA SER A 239 -28.13 13.86 1.56
C SER A 239 -27.81 14.44 2.94
N GLN A 240 -28.55 15.46 3.39
CA GLN A 240 -28.46 16.03 4.73
C GLN A 240 -28.88 15.03 5.82
N GLN A 241 -29.94 14.25 5.60
CA GLN A 241 -30.32 13.17 6.52
C GLN A 241 -29.25 12.07 6.62
N LYS A 242 -28.70 11.63 5.49
CA LYS A 242 -27.57 10.67 5.45
C LYS A 242 -26.34 11.23 6.17
N LEU A 243 -26.04 12.50 5.97
CA LEU A 243 -24.94 13.21 6.62
C LEU A 243 -25.14 13.27 8.14
N ASN A 244 -26.34 13.61 8.61
CA ASN A 244 -26.69 13.59 10.03
C ASN A 244 -26.52 12.19 10.66
N CYS A 245 -26.93 11.14 9.94
CA CYS A 245 -26.72 9.76 10.38
C CYS A 245 -25.22 9.43 10.47
N PHE A 246 -24.45 9.80 9.44
CA PHE A 246 -23.00 9.61 9.42
C PHE A 246 -22.32 10.30 10.62
N PHE A 247 -22.75 11.52 10.97
CA PHE A 247 -22.20 12.26 12.11
C PHE A 247 -22.38 11.56 13.45
N ILE A 248 -23.51 10.90 13.67
CA ILE A 248 -23.75 10.12 14.88
C ILE A 248 -22.70 9.01 15.02
N TYR A 249 -22.37 8.32 13.92
CA TYR A 249 -21.31 7.31 13.90
C TYR A 249 -19.90 7.92 14.04
N PHE A 250 -19.63 9.02 13.33
CA PHE A 250 -18.36 9.74 13.40
C PHE A 250 -18.05 10.24 14.80
N GLN A 251 -19.07 10.77 15.49
CA GLN A 251 -18.94 11.21 16.86
C GLN A 251 -18.56 10.04 17.80
N ARG A 252 -19.18 8.87 17.65
CA ARG A 252 -18.82 7.69 18.46
C ARG A 252 -17.35 7.31 18.24
N TYR A 253 -16.90 7.29 16.98
CA TYR A 253 -15.50 6.98 16.65
C TYR A 253 -14.52 8.03 17.22
N TYR A 254 -14.84 9.31 17.10
CA TYR A 254 -14.07 10.40 17.70
C TYR A 254 -13.90 10.21 19.21
N TRP A 255 -15.00 9.95 19.94
CA TRP A 255 -14.94 9.77 21.39
C TRP A 255 -14.18 8.51 21.80
N PHE A 256 -14.26 7.42 21.02
CA PHE A 256 -13.47 6.21 21.26
C PHE A 256 -11.96 6.49 21.21
N LYS A 257 -11.50 7.17 20.16
CA LYS A 257 -10.10 7.57 20.01
C LYS A 257 -9.66 8.56 21.09
N ARG A 258 -10.52 9.53 21.43
CA ARG A 258 -10.28 10.50 22.49
C ARG A 258 -10.10 9.83 23.85
N SER A 259 -10.97 8.89 24.21
CA SER A 259 -10.88 8.14 25.47
C SER A 259 -9.58 7.34 25.56
N SER A 260 -9.13 6.76 24.44
CA SER A 260 -7.85 6.04 24.37
C SER A 260 -6.63 6.95 24.57
N LEU A 261 -6.68 8.19 24.06
CA LEU A 261 -5.60 9.17 24.15
C LEU A 261 -5.48 9.85 25.52
N VAL A 262 -6.60 10.08 26.19
CA VAL A 262 -6.62 10.58 27.58
C VAL A 262 -5.90 9.61 28.51
N LEU A 263 -6.02 8.31 28.24
CA LEU A 263 -5.30 7.26 28.97
C LEU A 263 -3.76 7.40 28.85
N THR A 264 -3.27 7.91 27.72
CA THR A 264 -1.84 8.05 27.42
C THR A 264 -1.25 9.42 27.79
N LYS A 265 -2.02 10.34 28.40
CA LYS A 265 -1.60 11.68 28.89
C LYS A 265 -1.01 12.64 27.85
N ASP A 266 -1.27 12.45 26.55
CA ASP A 266 -0.79 13.35 25.50
C ASP A 266 -1.76 14.53 25.25
N LEU A 267 -1.69 15.54 26.11
CA LEU A 267 -2.60 16.70 26.12
C LEU A 267 -2.56 17.54 24.83
N LYS A 268 -1.44 17.56 24.09
CA LYS A 268 -1.30 18.36 22.86
C LYS A 268 -2.10 17.78 21.70
N SER A 269 -2.03 16.46 21.54
CA SER A 269 -2.80 15.73 20.53
C SER A 269 -4.31 15.82 20.79
N VAL A 270 -4.72 15.84 22.06
CA VAL A 270 -6.11 16.01 22.49
C VAL A 270 -6.68 17.39 22.13
N ALA A 271 -5.92 18.47 22.33
CA ALA A 271 -6.36 19.83 22.02
C ALA A 271 -6.52 20.07 20.51
N PHE A 272 -5.55 19.61 19.71
CA PHE A 272 -5.63 19.69 18.25
C PHE A 272 -6.85 18.94 17.69
N LEU A 273 -7.20 17.81 18.30
CA LEU A 273 -8.38 17.04 17.93
C LEU A 273 -9.68 17.82 18.17
N GLU A 274 -9.80 18.51 19.31
CA GLU A 274 -10.99 19.31 19.63
C GLU A 274 -11.15 20.46 18.64
N GLU A 275 -10.07 21.19 18.35
CA GLU A 275 -10.08 22.27 17.35
C GLU A 275 -10.50 21.75 15.97
N THR A 276 -9.93 20.62 15.54
CA THR A 276 -10.23 20.06 14.22
C THR A 276 -11.69 19.58 14.13
N PHE A 277 -12.24 19.03 15.22
CA PHE A 277 -13.63 18.58 15.26
C PHE A 277 -14.62 19.75 15.34
N LEU A 278 -14.30 20.80 16.10
CA LEU A 278 -15.10 22.03 16.17
C LEU A 278 -15.10 22.77 14.82
N ASP A 279 -13.97 22.79 14.13
CA ASP A 279 -13.87 23.25 12.75
C ASP A 279 -14.86 22.52 11.84
N ALA A 280 -14.88 21.18 11.91
CA ALA A 280 -15.81 20.38 11.13
C ALA A 280 -17.26 20.77 11.45
N GLN A 281 -17.61 20.93 12.73
CA GLN A 281 -18.94 21.37 13.16
C GLN A 281 -19.34 22.72 12.57
N PHE A 282 -18.46 23.73 12.63
CA PHE A 282 -18.74 25.08 12.13
C PHE A 282 -19.00 25.09 10.62
N LEU A 283 -18.23 24.30 9.87
CA LEU A 283 -18.30 24.25 8.41
C LEU A 283 -19.64 23.71 7.86
N MET A 284 -20.41 22.97 8.67
CA MET A 284 -21.51 22.16 8.15
C MET A 284 -22.90 22.72 8.45
N ARG A 285 -23.00 23.80 9.23
CA ARG A 285 -24.28 24.42 9.63
C ARG A 285 -25.33 23.42 10.17
N ILE A 286 -24.89 22.29 10.71
CA ILE A 286 -25.80 21.28 11.23
C ILE A 286 -26.20 21.69 12.65
N GLU A 287 -27.50 21.80 12.92
CA GLU A 287 -28.07 21.91 14.27
C GLU A 287 -27.91 20.58 15.04
N PHE A 288 -26.67 20.11 15.19
CA PHE A 288 -26.38 18.84 15.87
C PHE A 288 -25.77 19.10 17.24
N ARG A 289 -26.33 18.43 18.25
CA ARG A 289 -25.80 18.50 19.63
C ARG A 289 -24.66 17.51 19.79
N LEU A 290 -23.47 18.04 20.06
CA LEU A 290 -22.31 17.22 20.40
C LEU A 290 -22.58 16.47 21.71
N ALA A 291 -22.60 15.13 21.67
CA ALA A 291 -22.43 14.29 22.86
C ALA A 291 -21.18 14.71 23.66
N LYS A 292 -21.34 14.78 24.98
CA LYS A 292 -20.32 15.26 25.93
C LYS A 292 -19.36 14.15 26.39
N ASN A 293 -19.73 12.90 26.17
CA ASN A 293 -18.93 11.74 26.56
C ASN A 293 -19.14 10.56 25.61
N TYR A 294 -18.26 9.55 25.73
CA TYR A 294 -18.34 8.33 24.90
C TYR A 294 -19.64 7.56 25.11
N ALA A 295 -20.15 7.48 26.35
CA ALA A 295 -21.39 6.75 26.66
C ALA A 295 -22.62 7.32 25.95
N GLU A 296 -22.76 8.65 25.92
CA GLU A 296 -23.82 9.37 25.22
C GLU A 296 -23.71 9.17 23.71
N ALA A 297 -22.49 9.18 23.15
CA ALA A 297 -22.28 8.88 21.73
C ALA A 297 -22.68 7.44 21.36
N VAL A 298 -22.39 6.47 22.23
CA VAL A 298 -22.83 5.07 22.05
C VAL A 298 -24.36 4.96 22.14
N GLU A 299 -24.99 5.66 23.08
CA GLU A 299 -26.45 5.66 23.21
C GLU A 299 -27.14 6.30 21.99
N ALA A 300 -26.57 7.40 21.46
CA ALA A 300 -27.06 8.04 20.24
C ALA A 300 -27.04 7.07 19.04
N VAL A 301 -25.94 6.33 18.86
CA VAL A 301 -25.86 5.28 17.82
C VAL A 301 -26.87 4.15 18.08
N LYS A 302 -27.07 3.71 19.33
CA LYS A 302 -28.09 2.70 19.66
C LYS A 302 -29.50 3.19 19.31
N LYS A 303 -29.82 4.45 19.60
CA LYS A 303 -31.12 5.07 19.24
C LYS A 303 -31.30 5.15 17.72
N LEU A 304 -30.25 5.54 16.99
CA LEU A 304 -30.26 5.57 15.52
C LEU A 304 -30.48 4.17 14.93
N ASN A 305 -29.73 3.18 15.38
CA ASN A 305 -29.86 1.79 14.92
C ASN A 305 -31.26 1.24 15.17
N LYS A 306 -31.87 1.56 16.32
CA LYS A 306 -33.26 1.17 16.58
C LYS A 306 -34.21 1.79 15.55
N LYS A 307 -34.11 3.09 15.28
CA LYS A 307 -34.94 3.76 14.26
C LYS A 307 -34.77 3.13 12.88
N LEU A 308 -33.52 2.96 12.42
CA LEU A 308 -33.22 2.35 11.14
C LEU A 308 -33.75 0.90 11.06
N ARG A 309 -33.65 0.13 12.14
CA ARG A 309 -34.24 -1.22 12.21
C ARG A 309 -35.76 -1.19 12.10
N PHE A 310 -36.44 -0.26 12.78
CA PHE A 310 -37.90 -0.12 12.67
C PHE A 310 -38.32 0.28 11.24
N ASP A 311 -37.58 1.16 10.56
CA ASP A 311 -37.89 1.59 9.20
C ASP A 311 -37.70 0.45 8.17
N ILE A 312 -36.68 -0.40 8.37
CA ILE A 312 -36.42 -1.59 7.53
C ILE A 312 -37.44 -2.71 7.81
N LEU A 313 -37.80 -2.94 9.09
CA LEU A 313 -38.72 -4.01 9.48
C LEU A 313 -40.18 -3.65 9.14
N GLY A 314 -40.53 -2.36 9.12
CA GLY A 314 -41.85 -1.88 8.69
C GLY A 314 -42.10 -2.00 7.18
N SER A 315 -41.08 -2.36 6.39
CA SER A 315 -41.19 -2.50 4.92
C SER A 315 -41.11 -3.94 4.41
N ASN A 316 -40.72 -4.94 5.22
CA ASN A 316 -40.66 -6.35 4.82
C ASN A 316 -41.04 -7.31 5.97
N GLU A 317 -42.28 -7.83 5.95
CA GLU A 317 -42.76 -8.87 6.87
C GLU A 317 -42.03 -10.23 6.72
N GLU A 318 -41.24 -10.43 5.65
CA GLU A 318 -40.52 -11.68 5.40
C GLU A 318 -39.31 -11.91 6.32
N TYR A 319 -38.76 -10.87 6.96
CA TYR A 319 -37.59 -11.01 7.84
C TYR A 319 -37.94 -11.43 9.29
N ALA A 320 -39.20 -11.30 9.71
CA ALA A 320 -39.64 -11.66 11.05
C ALA A 320 -39.56 -13.18 11.34
N MET A 321 -39.61 -14.03 10.30
CA MET A 321 -39.52 -15.48 10.44
C MET A 321 -38.08 -16.01 10.54
N LEU A 322 -37.09 -15.20 10.18
CA LEU A 322 -35.66 -15.53 10.35
C LEU A 322 -35.16 -15.23 11.76
N GLU A 323 -35.83 -14.33 12.49
CA GLU A 323 -35.37 -13.82 13.78
C GLU A 323 -35.80 -14.72 14.97
N THR A 324 -36.91 -15.45 14.87
CA THR A 324 -37.29 -16.48 15.87
C THR A 324 -36.31 -17.66 15.90
N LEU A 325 -35.58 -17.91 14.82
CA LEU A 325 -34.55 -18.94 14.75
C LEU A 325 -33.19 -18.47 15.29
N THR A 326 -32.93 -17.16 15.34
CA THR A 326 -31.66 -16.63 15.87
C THR A 326 -31.66 -16.45 17.38
N GLU A 327 -32.82 -16.23 18.00
CA GLU A 327 -32.94 -16.15 19.46
C GLU A 327 -32.84 -17.53 20.16
N GLU A 328 -33.03 -18.64 19.43
CA GLU A 328 -32.87 -20.01 19.96
C GLU A 328 -31.44 -20.60 19.85
N ILE A 329 -30.46 -19.86 19.30
CA ILE A 329 -29.08 -20.37 19.03
C ILE A 329 -28.02 -19.79 19.98
N GLU A 330 -28.40 -19.11 21.07
CA GLU A 330 -27.42 -18.65 22.08
C GLU A 330 -26.82 -19.75 22.98
N GLU A 331 -27.12 -21.03 22.74
CA GLU A 331 -26.40 -22.14 23.36
C GLU A 331 -26.05 -23.25 22.36
N LYS A 332 -24.88 -23.13 21.71
CA LYS A 332 -23.84 -24.18 21.56
C LYS A 332 -22.91 -23.89 20.38
N ASP A 333 -21.61 -23.99 20.66
CA ASP A 333 -20.52 -24.09 19.68
C ASP A 333 -20.85 -25.04 18.50
N ASN A 334 -20.65 -24.57 17.27
CA ASN A 334 -19.95 -25.31 16.21
C ASN A 334 -19.82 -24.49 14.90
N THR A 335 -18.57 -24.34 14.48
CA THR A 335 -18.04 -23.57 13.33
C THR A 335 -18.27 -24.19 11.95
N GLU A 336 -19.32 -25.00 11.74
CA GLU A 336 -19.56 -25.69 10.45
C GLU A 336 -20.78 -25.21 9.64
N LYS A 337 -21.48 -24.16 10.09
CA LYS A 337 -22.69 -23.65 9.39
C LYS A 337 -22.50 -22.35 8.60
N GLU A 338 -21.45 -21.58 8.86
CA GLU A 338 -21.18 -20.33 8.12
C GLU A 338 -20.76 -20.57 6.66
N VAL A 339 -20.09 -21.70 6.36
CA VAL A 339 -19.65 -22.05 5.00
C VAL A 339 -20.82 -22.48 4.10
N LYS A 340 -21.91 -23.03 4.67
CA LYS A 340 -23.11 -23.40 3.89
C LYS A 340 -23.96 -22.19 3.50
N LEU A 341 -23.99 -21.15 4.34
CA LEU A 341 -24.74 -19.92 4.08
C LEU A 341 -24.09 -19.08 2.97
N PHE A 342 -22.75 -19.06 2.89
CA PHE A 342 -22.03 -18.35 1.82
C PHE A 342 -22.12 -19.07 0.46
N LYS A 343 -22.14 -20.41 0.45
CA LYS A 343 -22.25 -21.21 -0.78
C LYS A 343 -23.64 -21.14 -1.43
N ALA A 344 -24.70 -20.91 -0.65
CA ALA A 344 -26.06 -20.75 -1.16
C ALA A 344 -26.31 -19.37 -1.81
N THR A 345 -25.56 -18.35 -1.39
CA THR A 345 -25.68 -16.98 -1.93
C THR A 345 -24.88 -16.80 -3.22
N LEU A 346 -23.71 -17.46 -3.37
CA LEU A 346 -22.96 -17.46 -4.63
C LEU A 346 -23.62 -18.27 -5.76
N LEU A 347 -24.45 -19.27 -5.44
CA LEU A 347 -25.10 -20.13 -6.45
C LEU A 347 -26.36 -19.52 -7.10
N LYS A 348 -26.78 -18.31 -6.65
CA LYS A 348 -27.95 -17.60 -7.19
C LYS A 348 -27.60 -16.46 -8.15
N SER A 349 -26.34 -16.03 -8.23
CA SER A 349 -25.90 -14.95 -9.12
C SER A 349 -25.38 -15.41 -10.50
N THR A 350 -25.40 -16.71 -10.79
CA THR A 350 -24.89 -17.28 -12.07
C THR A 350 -25.96 -17.93 -12.95
N LYS A 351 -27.24 -17.62 -12.75
CA LYS A 351 -28.31 -17.98 -13.69
C LYS A 351 -29.05 -16.74 -14.17
N GLU A 352 -28.42 -15.99 -15.06
CA GLU A 352 -29.09 -15.27 -16.16
C GLU A 352 -28.04 -14.54 -17.02
N LYS A 353 -27.61 -15.24 -18.10
CA LYS A 353 -27.12 -14.76 -19.40
C LYS A 353 -26.07 -15.73 -19.95
N SER A 354 -26.57 -16.82 -20.52
CA SER A 354 -25.81 -17.67 -21.44
C SER A 354 -26.14 -17.24 -22.87
N ASP A 355 -25.39 -16.26 -23.40
CA ASP A 355 -25.26 -16.09 -24.85
C ASP A 355 -23.97 -16.81 -25.29
N LYS A 356 -24.15 -17.74 -26.22
CA LYS A 356 -23.10 -18.60 -26.77
C LYS A 356 -22.09 -17.75 -27.55
N LYS A 357 -20.82 -17.74 -27.15
CA LYS A 357 -19.70 -17.38 -28.04
C LYS A 357 -19.13 -18.64 -28.65
N GLU A 358 -19.28 -18.78 -29.97
CA GLU A 358 -18.56 -19.76 -30.77
C GLU A 358 -17.06 -19.45 -30.73
N PHE A 359 -16.24 -20.48 -30.51
CA PHE A 359 -14.77 -20.40 -30.57
C PHE A 359 -14.34 -20.06 -32.00
N ILE A 360 -13.63 -18.95 -32.17
CA ILE A 360 -13.09 -18.51 -33.46
C ILE A 360 -11.70 -19.15 -33.65
N GLU A 361 -11.38 -19.54 -34.88
CA GLU A 361 -10.13 -20.20 -35.29
C GLU A 361 -8.86 -19.43 -34.84
N ASP A 362 -8.99 -18.13 -34.62
CA ASP A 362 -7.96 -17.20 -34.17
C ASP A 362 -7.50 -17.47 -32.72
N ASP A 363 -8.37 -18.00 -31.84
CA ASP A 363 -8.02 -18.30 -30.44
C ASP A 363 -7.06 -19.50 -30.34
N VAL A 364 -7.20 -20.46 -31.25
CA VAL A 364 -6.29 -21.62 -31.38
C VAL A 364 -4.95 -21.18 -31.96
N GLN A 365 -4.97 -20.18 -32.85
CA GLN A 365 -3.76 -19.61 -33.44
C GLN A 365 -2.99 -18.77 -32.41
N PHE A 366 -3.69 -18.06 -31.52
CA PHE A 366 -3.12 -17.33 -30.39
C PHE A 366 -2.48 -18.27 -29.35
N LEU A 367 -3.17 -19.34 -28.95
CA LEU A 367 -2.62 -20.34 -28.02
C LEU A 367 -1.37 -21.02 -28.59
N LYS A 368 -1.35 -21.36 -29.89
CA LYS A 368 -0.17 -21.91 -30.56
C LYS A 368 0.99 -20.91 -30.67
N ALA A 369 0.70 -19.64 -30.94
CA ALA A 369 1.71 -18.58 -30.98
C ALA A 369 2.31 -18.31 -29.59
N PHE A 370 1.48 -18.38 -28.55
CA PHE A 370 1.90 -18.21 -27.15
C PHE A 370 2.76 -19.37 -26.66
N ASP A 371 2.40 -20.62 -26.98
CA ASP A 371 3.22 -21.80 -26.67
C ASP A 371 4.57 -21.76 -27.42
N GLN A 372 4.58 -21.32 -28.69
CA GLN A 372 5.82 -21.09 -29.44
C GLN A 372 6.70 -19.99 -28.82
N MET A 373 6.09 -18.95 -28.25
CA MET A 373 6.83 -17.89 -27.55
C MET A 373 7.49 -18.41 -26.26
N ILE A 374 6.83 -19.26 -25.48
CA ILE A 374 7.40 -19.86 -24.25
C ILE A 374 8.57 -20.80 -24.59
N ILE A 375 8.47 -21.56 -25.68
CA ILE A 375 9.56 -22.43 -26.18
C ILE A 375 10.75 -21.59 -26.69
N ASN A 376 10.49 -20.45 -27.33
CA ASN A 376 11.54 -19.53 -27.78
C ASN A 376 12.21 -18.78 -26.60
N ASN A 377 11.46 -18.48 -25.52
CA ASN A 377 12.01 -17.83 -24.33
C ASN A 377 12.85 -18.78 -23.45
N THR A 378 12.49 -20.06 -23.38
CA THR A 378 13.27 -21.07 -22.65
C THR A 378 14.60 -21.40 -23.34
N THR A 379 14.67 -21.29 -24.67
CA THR A 379 15.92 -21.45 -25.43
C THR A 379 16.79 -20.17 -25.46
N ALA A 380 16.20 -18.99 -25.28
CA ALA A 380 16.93 -17.72 -25.14
C ALA A 380 17.57 -17.52 -23.74
N CYS A 381 17.07 -18.20 -22.70
CA CYS A 381 17.59 -18.10 -21.33
C CYS A 381 18.96 -18.77 -21.09
N ASN A 382 19.55 -19.43 -22.10
CA ASN A 382 20.90 -19.99 -22.01
C ASN A 382 22.02 -19.02 -22.49
N LYS A 383 21.71 -17.75 -22.76
CA LYS A 383 22.71 -16.72 -23.12
C LYS A 383 22.43 -15.37 -22.46
N THR A 384 22.27 -15.33 -21.14
CA THR A 384 22.47 -14.10 -20.37
C THR A 384 23.50 -14.36 -19.28
N LYS A 385 24.62 -13.63 -19.38
CA LYS A 385 25.74 -13.64 -18.44
C LYS A 385 25.20 -13.44 -17.03
N GLN A 386 25.36 -14.44 -16.17
CA GLN A 386 25.20 -14.29 -14.73
C GLN A 386 26.08 -13.13 -14.25
N SER A 387 25.44 -12.19 -13.57
CA SER A 387 26.09 -11.17 -12.75
C SER A 387 26.98 -11.86 -11.72
N ASN A 388 28.27 -11.57 -11.75
CA ASN A 388 29.23 -12.00 -10.73
C ASN A 388 28.83 -11.38 -9.39
N VAL A 389 28.16 -12.16 -8.55
CA VAL A 389 28.24 -12.02 -7.10
C VAL A 389 29.37 -12.97 -6.69
N ASP A 390 30.46 -12.41 -6.15
CA ASP A 390 31.67 -13.13 -5.73
C ASP A 390 31.40 -14.04 -4.53
N ILE A 391 30.68 -15.13 -4.76
CA ILE A 391 30.77 -16.39 -4.01
C ILE A 391 30.68 -17.52 -5.04
N THR A 392 31.82 -17.83 -5.67
CA THR A 392 31.97 -19.05 -6.47
C THR A 392 31.93 -20.24 -5.51
N ILE A 393 30.78 -20.91 -5.43
CA ILE A 393 30.67 -22.23 -4.81
C ILE A 393 31.37 -23.21 -5.75
N PRO A 394 32.44 -23.91 -5.33
CA PRO A 394 33.11 -24.87 -6.20
C PRO A 394 32.18 -26.06 -6.44
N ILE A 395 31.74 -26.22 -7.69
CA ILE A 395 31.06 -27.43 -8.17
C ILE A 395 32.10 -28.55 -8.19
N VAL A 396 32.19 -29.32 -7.11
CA VAL A 396 32.87 -30.61 -7.13
C VAL A 396 31.97 -31.57 -7.88
N GLN A 397 32.37 -31.95 -9.09
CA GLN A 397 31.78 -33.08 -9.81
C GLN A 397 31.84 -34.31 -8.90
N LYS A 398 30.67 -34.80 -8.48
CA LYS A 398 30.49 -36.04 -7.73
C LYS A 398 30.91 -37.21 -8.63
N LYS A 399 32.21 -37.46 -8.74
CA LYS A 399 32.72 -38.79 -9.08
C LYS A 399 32.64 -39.62 -7.81
N GLY A 400 32.04 -40.81 -7.95
CA GLY A 400 31.49 -41.62 -6.87
C GLY A 400 32.39 -41.71 -5.64
N LEU A 401 31.80 -41.38 -4.50
CA LEU A 401 32.25 -41.79 -3.19
C LEU A 401 30.99 -42.11 -2.37
N ALA A 402 31.04 -43.25 -1.70
CA ALA A 402 29.94 -43.90 -1.01
C ALA A 402 29.26 -42.99 0.04
N ASP A 403 27.95 -43.19 0.19
CA ASP A 403 27.13 -42.68 1.29
C ASP A 403 27.61 -43.25 2.62
N THR A 404 28.60 -42.64 3.25
CA THR A 404 28.85 -42.72 4.69
C THR A 404 29.78 -41.59 5.11
N ASP A 405 29.34 -40.85 6.13
CA ASP A 405 30.08 -39.91 6.97
C ASP A 405 30.09 -38.41 6.59
N SER A 406 29.69 -37.62 7.57
CA SER A 406 29.38 -36.18 7.51
C SER A 406 30.65 -35.33 7.42
N ASN A 407 31.15 -35.14 6.20
CA ASN A 407 32.31 -34.28 5.95
C ASN A 407 31.88 -32.81 5.78
N PHE A 408 32.21 -31.97 6.75
CA PHE A 408 31.94 -30.52 6.68
C PHE A 408 33.14 -29.80 6.08
N ILE A 409 32.94 -28.86 5.16
CA ILE A 409 34.03 -28.05 4.59
C ILE A 409 34.02 -26.67 5.24
N LEU A 410 35.01 -26.40 6.10
CA LEU A 410 35.20 -25.11 6.73
C LEU A 410 35.96 -24.18 5.77
N ILE A 411 35.29 -23.14 5.27
CA ILE A 411 35.88 -22.12 4.40
C ILE A 411 36.38 -20.97 5.28
N LEU A 412 37.70 -20.84 5.41
CA LEU A 412 38.35 -19.75 6.14
C LEU A 412 38.87 -18.70 5.15
N LYS A 413 38.39 -17.47 5.26
CA LYS A 413 38.84 -16.34 4.44
C LYS A 413 39.92 -15.54 5.18
N LYS A 414 41.20 -15.79 4.84
CA LYS A 414 42.34 -14.99 5.32
C LYS A 414 42.84 -14.13 4.17
N GLY A 415 42.28 -12.93 4.02
CA GLY A 415 42.56 -12.02 2.91
C GLY A 415 41.85 -12.41 1.60
N ASN A 416 42.47 -12.12 0.45
CA ASN A 416 41.88 -12.32 -0.88
C ASN A 416 42.00 -13.76 -1.44
N LYS A 417 42.32 -14.74 -0.58
CA LYS A 417 42.37 -16.18 -0.92
C LYS A 417 41.57 -16.97 0.11
N GLN A 418 40.68 -17.85 -0.36
CA GLN A 418 39.88 -18.74 0.48
C GLN A 418 40.62 -20.07 0.69
N HIS A 419 40.67 -20.57 1.93
CA HIS A 419 41.21 -21.89 2.26
C HIS A 419 40.07 -22.78 2.77
N CYS A 420 39.89 -23.95 2.15
CA CYS A 420 38.93 -24.96 2.57
C CYS A 420 39.64 -26.05 3.39
N LYS A 421 39.19 -26.32 4.62
CA LYS A 421 39.61 -27.49 5.41
C LYS A 421 38.40 -28.38 5.64
N VAL A 422 38.53 -29.67 5.32
CA VAL A 422 37.52 -30.68 5.67
C VAL A 422 37.62 -30.95 7.16
N LEU A 423 36.49 -30.84 7.86
CA LEU A 423 36.30 -31.08 9.27
C LEU A 423 35.37 -32.29 9.39
N ASP A 424 35.93 -33.39 9.88
CA ASP A 424 35.18 -34.61 10.14
C ASP A 424 34.54 -34.48 11.53
N ILE A 425 33.23 -34.27 11.56
CA ILE A 425 32.46 -34.14 12.81
C ILE A 425 31.78 -35.49 13.07
N PRO A 426 31.99 -36.12 14.26
CA PRO A 426 31.37 -37.39 14.57
C PRO A 426 29.85 -37.31 14.60
N CYS A 427 29.18 -38.37 14.12
CA CYS A 427 27.74 -38.48 13.86
C CYS A 427 26.83 -38.19 15.08
N ASP A 428 27.37 -38.19 16.29
CA ASP A 428 26.64 -37.97 17.54
C ASP A 428 26.57 -36.49 17.98
N SER A 429 27.12 -35.57 17.18
CA SER A 429 27.04 -34.14 17.49
C SER A 429 25.59 -33.62 17.40
N GLU A 430 25.16 -32.84 18.42
CA GLU A 430 23.90 -32.09 18.45
C GLU A 430 23.66 -31.26 17.17
N LEU A 431 24.72 -30.89 16.46
CA LEU A 431 24.64 -30.12 15.23
C LEU A 431 24.12 -30.97 14.06
N ILE A 432 24.50 -32.25 14.00
CA ILE A 432 24.07 -33.18 12.95
C ILE A 432 22.64 -33.66 13.22
N SER A 433 22.28 -33.90 14.48
CA SER A 433 20.90 -34.25 14.86
C SER A 433 19.94 -33.10 14.50
N ASN A 434 20.26 -31.86 14.87
CA ASN A 434 19.43 -30.69 14.52
C ASN A 434 19.34 -30.46 13.01
N LEU A 435 20.42 -30.69 12.25
CA LEU A 435 20.38 -30.60 10.78
C LEU A 435 19.49 -31.68 10.15
N LYS A 436 19.59 -32.93 10.62
CA LYS A 436 18.70 -34.01 10.17
C LYS A 436 17.23 -33.71 10.49
N THR A 437 16.94 -33.23 11.70
CA THR A 437 15.58 -32.83 12.10
C THR A 437 15.05 -31.72 11.18
N ARG A 438 15.86 -30.70 10.92
CA ARG A 438 15.48 -29.57 10.05
C ARG A 438 15.31 -29.98 8.59
N GLU A 439 16.14 -30.90 8.09
CA GLU A 439 16.02 -31.43 6.74
C GLU A 439 14.74 -32.28 6.60
N GLU A 440 14.39 -33.05 7.62
CA GLU A 440 13.17 -33.84 7.65
C GLU A 440 11.90 -32.97 7.79
N GLU A 441 11.96 -31.88 8.57
CA GLU A 441 10.92 -30.86 8.63
C GLU A 441 10.70 -30.19 7.27
N ASN A 442 11.78 -29.74 6.62
CA ASN A 442 11.70 -29.15 5.28
C ASN A 442 11.12 -30.13 4.25
N ARG A 443 11.49 -31.42 4.33
CA ARG A 443 10.93 -32.45 3.45
C ARG A 443 9.43 -32.63 3.68
N LYS A 444 9.00 -32.68 4.95
CA LYS A 444 7.57 -32.76 5.31
C LYS A 444 6.80 -31.51 4.87
N GLU A 445 7.38 -30.32 4.97
CA GLU A 445 6.79 -29.09 4.44
C GLU A 445 6.68 -29.12 2.92
N MET A 446 7.73 -29.57 2.23
CA MET A 446 7.71 -29.68 0.77
C MET A 446 6.68 -30.71 0.28
N GLU A 447 6.52 -31.83 0.98
CA GLU A 447 5.47 -32.82 0.71
C GLU A 447 4.07 -32.26 0.96
N LYS A 448 3.86 -31.50 2.05
CA LYS A 448 2.59 -30.82 2.33
C LYS A 448 2.25 -29.79 1.25
N VAL A 449 3.20 -28.95 0.84
CA VAL A 449 3.00 -27.97 -0.22
C VAL A 449 2.67 -28.68 -1.53
N LYS A 450 3.40 -29.74 -1.87
CA LYS A 450 3.13 -30.54 -3.07
C LYS A 450 1.72 -31.15 -3.04
N GLN A 451 1.28 -31.65 -1.89
CA GLN A 451 -0.06 -32.22 -1.74
C GLN A 451 -1.15 -31.14 -1.88
N ILE A 452 -0.95 -29.96 -1.29
CA ILE A 452 -1.86 -28.82 -1.44
C ILE A 452 -1.94 -28.37 -2.90
N THR A 453 -0.81 -28.30 -3.62
CA THR A 453 -0.79 -27.93 -5.04
C THR A 453 -1.53 -28.96 -5.91
N LEU A 454 -1.41 -30.26 -5.60
CA LEU A 454 -2.15 -31.30 -6.29
C LEU A 454 -3.65 -31.21 -6.01
N ASP A 455 -4.06 -30.97 -4.76
CA ASP A 455 -5.46 -30.76 -4.36
C ASP A 455 -6.08 -29.53 -5.05
N ILE A 456 -5.32 -28.43 -5.13
CA ILE A 456 -5.76 -27.21 -5.83
C ILE A 456 -5.94 -27.50 -7.32
N ASN A 457 -4.98 -28.15 -7.96
CA ASN A 457 -5.09 -28.50 -9.39
C ASN A 457 -6.24 -29.47 -9.66
N GLN A 458 -6.51 -30.42 -8.75
CA GLN A 458 -7.61 -31.35 -8.90
C GLN A 458 -8.97 -30.66 -8.74
N ARG A 459 -9.11 -29.71 -7.80
CA ARG A 459 -10.32 -28.87 -7.70
C ARG A 459 -10.53 -27.99 -8.93
N ILE A 460 -9.46 -27.42 -9.48
CA ILE A 460 -9.55 -26.63 -10.72
C ILE A 460 -10.03 -27.51 -11.88
N LEU A 461 -9.61 -28.78 -11.95
CA LEU A 461 -10.06 -29.72 -12.99
C LEU A 461 -11.50 -30.23 -12.78
N GLU A 462 -12.01 -30.27 -11.54
CA GLU A 462 -13.40 -30.64 -11.24
C GLU A 462 -14.39 -29.47 -11.42
N GLU A 463 -13.88 -28.24 -11.45
CA GLU A 463 -14.67 -27.00 -11.67
C GLU A 463 -14.69 -26.54 -13.14
N THR A 464 -13.95 -27.18 -14.04
CA THR A 464 -13.99 -27.02 -15.51
C THR A 464 -14.69 -28.19 -16.19
#